data_AF-A0A817KEJ4-F1
#
_entry.id   AF-A0A817KEJ4-F1
#
_cell.length_a   1.000
_cell.length_b   1.000
_cell.length_c   1.000
_cell.angle_alpha   90.00
_cell.angle_beta   90.00
_cell.angle_gamma   90.00
#
_symmetry.space_group_name_H-M   'P 1'
#
loop_
_entity.id
_entity.type
_entity.pdbx_description
1 polymer ?
#
loop_
_entity_poly.entity_id
_entity_poly.type
_entity_poly.pdbx_seq_one_letter_code
_entity_poly.pdbx_strand_id
1 'polypeptide(L)'
;MINRNYNARIIYDEIAPIIKNPFGNGSVQCYNMRNDVIICSSDNTCSLEYNQLENKFRSRGCYPTREPSVYVYDGDSYTSFQIRCNRDLCNNEETYSQIKNILSKYSLTDNNGRRIANGNKQMVSLLLMSSALIFIICYFF
;
A
#
# COMPACT_ATOMS: atom_id res chain seq x y z
N MET A 1 19.60 -12.13 -18.99
CA MET A 1 18.35 -12.08 -18.18
C MET A 1 18.74 -11.88 -16.72
N ILE A 2 18.46 -10.72 -16.13
CA ILE A 2 18.70 -10.52 -14.70
C ILE A 2 17.57 -11.26 -13.97
N ASN A 3 17.89 -12.41 -13.38
CA ASN A 3 16.99 -13.15 -12.51
C ASN A 3 16.76 -12.34 -11.23
N ARG A 4 15.77 -11.44 -11.25
CA ARG A 4 15.36 -10.68 -10.08
C ARG A 4 14.45 -11.58 -9.24
N ASN A 5 15.07 -12.42 -8.42
CA ASN A 5 14.36 -13.25 -7.46
C ASN A 5 13.94 -12.37 -6.27
N TYR A 6 13.09 -11.37 -6.51
CA TYR A 6 12.53 -10.57 -5.42
C TYR A 6 11.54 -11.45 -4.67
N ASN A 7 11.87 -11.78 -3.44
CA ASN A 7 10.97 -12.51 -2.58
C ASN A 7 9.88 -11.55 -2.11
N ALA A 8 8.76 -11.51 -2.83
CA ALA A 8 7.60 -10.68 -2.51
C ALA A 8 7.15 -10.84 -1.04
N ARG A 9 7.38 -12.03 -0.45
CA ARG A 9 7.13 -12.29 0.97
C ARG A 9 8.00 -11.45 1.88
N ILE A 10 9.30 -11.31 1.60
CA ILE A 10 10.20 -10.50 2.43
C ILE A 10 9.78 -9.02 2.40
N ILE A 11 9.48 -8.51 1.20
CA ILE A 11 9.00 -7.13 1.05
C ILE A 11 7.69 -6.93 1.82
N TYR A 12 6.79 -7.91 1.72
CA TYR A 12 5.53 -7.90 2.46
C TYR A 12 5.75 -7.93 3.98
N ASP A 13 6.65 -8.78 4.48
CA ASP A 13 6.95 -8.91 5.90
C ASP A 13 7.54 -7.61 6.48
N GLU A 14 8.25 -6.80 5.68
CA GLU A 14 8.72 -5.46 6.07
C GLU A 14 7.62 -4.39 6.01
N ILE A 15 6.70 -4.44 5.05
CA ILE A 15 5.63 -3.44 4.88
C ILE A 15 4.46 -3.68 5.83
N ALA A 16 4.08 -4.94 6.07
CA ALA A 16 2.87 -5.29 6.80
C ALA A 16 2.80 -4.68 8.22
N PRO A 17 3.88 -4.67 9.04
CA PRO A 17 3.86 -4.03 10.36
C PRO A 17 3.63 -2.51 10.32
N ILE A 18 3.89 -1.86 9.18
CA ILE A 18 3.71 -0.42 8.99
C ILE A 18 2.24 -0.12 8.70
N ILE A 19 1.62 -0.89 7.80
CA ILE A 19 0.27 -0.58 7.27
C ILE A 19 -0.86 -1.38 7.91
N LYS A 20 -0.56 -2.50 8.57
CA LYS A 20 -1.57 -3.42 9.13
C LYS A 20 -1.73 -3.25 10.64
N ASN A 21 -2.98 -3.20 11.09
CA ASN A 21 -3.35 -3.46 12.47
C ASN A 21 -3.48 -4.99 12.67
N PRO A 22 -2.67 -5.62 13.53
CA PRO A 22 -2.71 -7.07 13.75
C PRO A 22 -4.01 -7.54 14.40
N PHE A 23 -4.77 -6.65 15.05
CA PHE A 23 -6.01 -6.99 15.73
C PHE A 23 -7.25 -6.87 14.82
N GLY A 24 -7.11 -6.28 13.63
CA GLY A 24 -8.10 -6.31 12.54
C GLY A 24 -9.48 -5.68 12.79
N ASN A 25 -9.75 -5.19 14.01
CA ASN A 25 -11.10 -4.90 14.45
C ASN A 25 -11.22 -3.45 14.93
N GLY A 26 -12.13 -2.69 14.32
CA GLY A 26 -12.57 -1.39 14.82
C GLY A 26 -12.50 -0.26 13.79
N SER A 27 -13.03 0.89 14.18
CA SER A 27 -12.77 2.15 13.50
C SER A 27 -11.28 2.48 13.56
N VAL A 28 -10.73 3.03 12.48
CA VAL A 28 -9.34 3.50 12.42
C VAL A 28 -9.29 5.02 12.48
N GLN A 29 -8.33 5.58 13.21
CA GLN A 29 -8.06 7.01 13.22
C GLN A 29 -7.13 7.37 12.06
N CYS A 30 -7.46 8.39 11.29
CA CYS A 30 -6.66 8.84 10.15
C CYS A 30 -6.46 10.34 10.18
N TYR A 31 -5.44 10.82 9.49
CA TYR A 31 -5.33 12.24 9.18
C TYR A 31 -6.13 12.59 7.93
N ASN A 32 -6.79 13.76 7.94
CA ASN A 32 -7.31 14.38 6.72
C ASN A 32 -6.23 15.28 6.05
N MET A 33 -6.58 15.96 4.95
CA MET A 33 -5.67 16.89 4.25
C MET A 33 -5.24 18.12 5.07
N ARG A 34 -5.96 18.45 6.15
CA ARG A 34 -5.65 19.55 7.07
C ARG A 34 -4.82 19.10 8.28
N ASN A 35 -4.43 17.83 8.33
CA ASN A 35 -3.80 17.17 9.49
C ASN A 35 -4.70 17.04 10.73
N ASP A 36 -6.02 17.16 10.58
CA ASP A 36 -6.93 16.83 11.68
C ASP A 36 -7.08 15.31 11.78
N VAL A 37 -7.25 14.81 13.02
CA VAL A 37 -7.57 13.40 13.26
C VAL A 37 -9.07 13.18 13.05
N ILE A 38 -9.40 12.24 12.16
CA ILE A 38 -10.77 11.80 11.87
C ILE A 38 -10.91 10.30 12.16
N ILE A 39 -12.12 9.89 12.55
CA ILE A 39 -12.44 8.48 12.78
C ILE A 39 -13.11 7.94 11.51
N CYS A 40 -12.54 6.90 10.92
CA CYS A 40 -13.12 6.20 9.78
C CYS A 40 -14.02 5.06 10.24
N SER A 41 -15.05 4.73 9.45
CA SER A 41 -15.88 3.55 9.67
C SER A 41 -15.04 2.27 9.64
N SER A 42 -15.54 1.20 10.25
CA SER A 42 -14.87 -0.11 10.27
C SER A 42 -14.66 -0.75 8.89
N ASP A 43 -15.34 -0.24 7.86
CA ASP A 43 -15.24 -0.70 6.48
C ASP A 43 -14.22 0.09 5.65
N ASN A 44 -13.60 1.08 6.28
CA ASN A 44 -12.67 2.00 5.64
C ASN A 44 -11.24 1.81 6.18
N THR A 45 -10.29 2.19 5.35
CA THR A 45 -8.86 2.31 5.69
C THR A 45 -8.47 3.79 5.69
N CYS A 46 -7.38 4.11 6.34
CA CYS A 46 -6.67 5.36 6.07
C CYS A 46 -6.03 5.27 4.70
N SER A 47 -6.14 6.35 3.92
CA SER A 47 -5.51 6.50 2.62
C SER A 47 -4.62 7.73 2.61
N LEU A 48 -3.53 7.63 1.86
CA LEU A 48 -2.60 8.69 1.50
C LEU A 48 -2.21 8.50 0.04
N GLU A 49 -2.31 9.58 -0.73
CA GLU A 49 -1.76 9.68 -2.07
C GLU A 49 -0.75 10.81 -2.12
N TYR A 50 0.48 10.48 -2.52
CA TYR A 50 1.56 11.41 -2.73
C TYR A 50 1.79 11.59 -4.23
N ASN A 51 1.76 12.83 -4.72
CA ASN A 51 2.18 13.16 -6.07
C ASN A 51 3.71 13.35 -6.06
N GLN A 52 4.42 12.47 -6.75
CA GLN A 52 5.88 12.44 -6.71
C GLN A 52 6.52 13.46 -7.65
N LEU A 53 5.81 13.91 -8.70
CA LEU A 53 6.27 15.00 -9.58
C LEU A 53 6.19 16.35 -8.87
N GLU A 54 5.10 16.58 -8.14
CA GLU A 54 4.87 17.85 -7.43
C GLU A 54 5.39 17.85 -5.99
N ASN A 55 5.95 16.71 -5.54
CA ASN A 55 6.50 16.52 -4.20
C ASN A 55 5.51 16.95 -3.08
N LYS A 56 4.25 16.50 -3.17
CA LYS A 56 3.21 16.88 -2.19
C LYS A 56 2.12 15.82 -2.01
N PHE A 57 1.45 15.84 -0.87
CA PHE A 57 0.22 15.08 -0.66
C PHE A 57 -0.89 15.59 -1.58
N ARG A 58 -1.48 14.68 -2.35
CA ARG A 58 -2.64 14.94 -3.21
C ARG A 58 -3.95 14.66 -2.47
N SER A 59 -4.01 13.56 -1.72
CA SER A 59 -5.18 13.20 -0.92
C SER A 59 -4.77 12.45 0.36
N ARG A 60 -5.53 12.68 1.45
CA ARG A 60 -5.42 11.97 2.74
C ARG A 60 -6.80 11.90 3.39
N GLY A 61 -7.17 10.74 3.93
CA GLY A 61 -8.43 10.56 4.67
C GLY A 61 -8.91 9.11 4.67
N CYS A 62 -10.22 8.91 4.87
CA CYS A 62 -10.83 7.58 4.80
C CYS A 62 -11.01 7.13 3.35
N TYR A 63 -10.76 5.85 3.07
CA TYR A 63 -11.02 5.23 1.78
C TYR A 63 -11.85 3.95 1.94
N PRO A 64 -12.87 3.71 1.08
CA PRO A 64 -13.81 2.61 1.22
C PRO A 64 -13.18 1.28 0.78
N THR A 65 -12.28 0.75 1.60
CA THR A 65 -11.77 -0.62 1.52
C THR A 65 -11.25 -1.05 2.88
N ARG A 66 -11.36 -2.34 3.18
CA ARG A 66 -10.78 -2.96 4.37
C ARG A 66 -9.35 -3.43 4.17
N GLU A 67 -8.86 -3.46 2.93
CA GLU A 67 -7.58 -4.08 2.58
C GLU A 67 -6.43 -3.06 2.54
N PRO A 68 -5.43 -3.19 3.43
CA PRO A 68 -4.20 -2.41 3.34
C PRO A 68 -3.45 -2.73 2.06
N SER A 69 -2.91 -1.72 1.40
CA SER A 69 -2.26 -1.87 0.11
C SER A 69 -1.29 -0.71 -0.16
N VAL A 70 -0.32 -0.96 -1.02
CA VAL A 70 0.62 0.05 -1.52
C VAL A 70 0.62 -0.03 -3.04
N TYR A 71 0.42 1.12 -3.69
CA TYR A 71 0.43 1.23 -5.14
C TYR A 71 1.38 2.34 -5.58
N VAL A 72 2.11 2.07 -6.66
CA VAL A 72 2.92 3.07 -7.35
C VAL A 72 2.43 3.16 -8.78
N TYR A 73 1.92 4.33 -9.15
CA TYR A 73 1.60 4.69 -10.52
C TYR A 73 2.72 5.58 -11.06
N ASP A 74 3.28 5.22 -12.21
CA ASP A 74 4.35 5.97 -12.86
C ASP A 74 4.02 6.13 -14.34
N GLY A 75 3.60 7.33 -14.71
CA GLY A 75 3.34 7.76 -16.08
C GLY A 75 4.05 9.07 -16.38
N ASP A 76 4.16 9.39 -17.67
CA ASP A 76 4.97 10.53 -18.13
C ASP A 76 4.48 11.88 -17.60
N SER A 77 3.15 12.06 -17.49
CA SER A 77 2.50 13.29 -17.03
C SER A 77 2.00 13.21 -15.58
N TYR A 78 2.08 12.04 -14.95
CA TYR A 78 1.56 11.83 -13.59
C TYR A 78 2.23 10.65 -12.92
N THR A 79 2.72 10.86 -11.69
CA THR A 79 3.27 9.79 -10.85
C THR A 79 2.69 9.89 -9.45
N SER A 80 2.18 8.78 -8.92
CA SER A 80 1.65 8.75 -7.57
C SER A 80 2.05 7.53 -6.77
N PHE A 81 2.19 7.77 -5.47
CA PHE A 81 2.42 6.77 -4.46
C PHE A 81 1.21 6.73 -3.54
N GLN A 82 0.46 5.63 -3.56
CA GLN A 82 -0.74 5.46 -2.76
C GLN A 82 -0.51 4.42 -1.67
N ILE A 83 -0.90 4.75 -0.45
CA ILE A 83 -0.87 3.86 0.71
C ILE A 83 -2.28 3.79 1.26
N ARG A 84 -2.78 2.57 1.44
CA ARG A 84 -3.98 2.27 2.21
C ARG A 84 -3.58 1.42 3.39
N CYS A 85 -4.03 1.79 4.58
CA CYS A 85 -3.58 1.18 5.82
C CYS A 85 -4.69 1.20 6.85
N ASN A 86 -4.73 0.22 7.74
CA ASN A 86 -5.78 0.07 8.77
C ASN A 86 -5.24 0.19 10.20
N ARG A 87 -4.04 0.77 10.34
CA ARG A 87 -3.42 1.14 11.63
C ARG A 87 -3.73 2.60 11.93
N ASP A 88 -3.90 2.95 13.20
CA ASP A 88 -4.16 4.34 13.57
C ASP A 88 -3.04 5.26 13.10
N LEU A 89 -3.45 6.38 12.49
CA LEU A 89 -2.64 7.49 12.04
C LEU A 89 -1.56 7.10 11.01
N CYS A 90 -1.70 5.94 10.36
CA CYS A 90 -0.71 5.40 9.41
C CYS A 90 -0.62 6.15 8.09
N ASN A 91 -1.56 7.04 7.77
CA ASN A 91 -1.54 7.80 6.53
C ASN A 91 -0.74 9.10 6.70
N ASN A 92 0.51 9.00 7.14
CA ASN A 92 1.41 10.12 7.44
C ASN A 92 2.70 10.09 6.61
N GLU A 93 3.52 11.15 6.71
CA GLU A 93 4.76 11.31 5.96
C GLU A 93 5.85 10.30 6.36
N GLU A 94 5.89 9.92 7.63
CA GLU A 94 6.82 8.89 8.12
C GLU A 94 6.52 7.55 7.46
N THR A 95 5.26 7.13 7.43
CA THR A 95 4.82 5.90 6.76
C THR A 95 5.13 5.93 5.27
N TYR A 96 4.88 7.05 4.59
CA TYR A 96 5.30 7.22 3.19
C TYR A 96 6.81 7.02 3.02
N SER A 97 7.62 7.67 3.86
CA SER A 97 9.08 7.61 3.77
C SER A 97 9.62 6.20 4.04
N GLN A 98 9.09 5.51 5.06
CA GLN A 98 9.47 4.13 5.39
C GLN A 98 9.18 3.17 4.23
N ILE A 99 7.96 3.22 3.67
CA ILE A 99 7.58 2.32 2.57
C ILE A 99 8.36 2.66 1.30
N LYS A 100 8.59 3.94 0.98
CA LYS A 100 9.45 4.36 -0.12
C LYS A 100 10.87 3.77 0.02
N ASN A 101 11.45 3.82 1.21
CA ASN A 101 12.78 3.27 1.46
C ASN A 101 12.83 1.75 1.30
N ILE A 102 11.79 1.02 1.75
CA ILE A 102 11.68 -0.43 1.54
C ILE A 102 11.63 -0.74 0.03
N LEU A 103 10.75 -0.08 -0.72
CA LEU A 103 10.64 -0.33 -2.17
C LEU A 103 11.94 0.01 -2.93
N SER A 104 12.65 1.06 -2.51
CA SER A 104 13.96 1.44 -3.06
C SER A 104 15.06 0.43 -2.71
N LYS A 105 15.09 -0.07 -1.47
CA LYS A 105 16.02 -1.12 -1.01
C LYS A 105 15.95 -2.37 -1.88
N TYR A 106 14.74 -2.72 -2.34
CA TYR A 106 14.52 -3.85 -3.26
C TYR A 106 14.53 -3.46 -4.74
N SER A 107 15.00 -2.26 -5.10
CA SER A 107 15.09 -1.81 -6.50
C SER A 107 13.76 -1.93 -7.27
N LEU A 108 12.63 -1.75 -6.57
CA LEU A 108 11.30 -1.63 -7.17
C LEU A 108 11.01 -0.19 -7.57
N THR A 109 11.55 0.75 -6.79
CA THR A 109 11.52 2.18 -7.07
C THR A 109 12.91 2.79 -7.02
N ASP A 110 13.09 3.97 -7.61
CA ASP A 110 14.25 4.83 -7.38
C ASP A 110 14.13 5.57 -6.03
N ASN A 111 15.10 6.43 -5.73
CA ASN A 111 15.13 7.24 -4.50
C ASN A 111 13.98 8.25 -4.39
N ASN A 112 13.32 8.56 -5.52
CA ASN A 112 12.15 9.44 -5.61
C ASN A 112 10.84 8.64 -5.52
N GLY A 113 10.92 7.31 -5.36
CA GLY A 113 9.80 6.39 -5.33
C GLY A 113 9.22 6.07 -6.72
N ARG A 114 9.85 6.50 -7.82
CA ARG A 114 9.39 6.20 -9.18
C ARG A 114 9.77 4.79 -9.58
N ARG A 115 9.03 4.16 -10.49
CA ARG A 115 9.31 2.79 -10.90
C ARG A 115 10.58 2.75 -11.75
N ILE A 116 11.46 1.79 -11.50
CA ILE A 116 12.66 1.60 -12.32
C ILE A 116 12.27 0.92 -13.65
N ALA A 117 12.48 1.61 -14.78
CA ALA A 117 12.00 1.26 -16.13
C ALA A 117 12.48 -0.09 -16.72
N ASN A 118 13.39 -0.82 -16.07
CA ASN A 118 13.81 -2.17 -16.48
C ASN A 118 12.91 -3.30 -15.96
N GLY A 119 11.83 -2.97 -15.26
CA GLY A 119 10.73 -3.90 -15.00
C GLY A 119 9.67 -3.70 -16.06
N ASN A 120 9.27 -4.78 -16.74
CA ASN A 120 8.10 -4.80 -17.64
C ASN A 120 6.97 -3.92 -17.08
N LYS A 121 6.29 -3.18 -17.97
CA LYS A 121 5.12 -2.31 -17.71
C LYS A 121 3.89 -3.08 -17.18
N GLN A 122 4.08 -4.01 -16.26
CA GLN A 122 3.02 -4.71 -15.55
C GLN A 122 2.74 -3.96 -14.25
N MET A 123 1.50 -3.58 -14.05
CA MET A 123 0.97 -3.07 -12.79
C MET A 123 1.36 -4.06 -11.68
N VAL A 124 2.20 -3.66 -10.72
CA VAL A 124 2.42 -4.48 -9.52
C VAL A 124 1.23 -4.24 -8.62
N SER A 125 0.12 -4.90 -8.92
CA SER A 125 -0.99 -5.04 -8.00
C SER A 125 -0.59 -6.14 -7.02
N LEU A 126 -0.06 -5.77 -5.85
CA LEU A 126 -0.05 -6.69 -4.70
C LEU A 126 -1.51 -6.84 -4.23
N LEU A 127 -2.30 -7.62 -4.97
CA LEU A 127 -3.58 -8.12 -4.51
C LEU A 127 -3.31 -9.13 -3.40
N LEU A 128 -3.79 -8.81 -2.21
CA LEU A 128 -3.75 -9.71 -1.06
C LEU A 128 -4.69 -10.87 -1.36
N MET A 129 -4.13 -12.00 -1.82
CA MET A 129 -4.87 -13.25 -1.87
C MET A 129 -5.16 -13.66 -0.42
N SER A 130 -6.34 -13.30 0.06
CA SER A 130 -6.95 -13.94 1.21
C SER A 130 -7.18 -15.39 0.82
N SER A 131 -6.38 -16.28 1.40
CA SER A 131 -6.48 -17.72 1.23
C SER A 131 -7.78 -18.22 1.86
N ALA A 132 -8.89 -18.12 1.12
CA ALA A 132 -10.08 -18.92 1.37
C ALA A 132 -9.84 -20.30 0.72
N LEU A 133 -9.38 -21.25 1.53
CA LEU A 133 -9.48 -22.68 1.22
C LEU A 133 -10.95 -23.02 0.99
N ILE A 134 -11.40 -22.99 -0.26
CA ILE A 134 -12.66 -23.61 -0.67
C ILE A 134 -12.40 -25.11 -0.63
N PHE A 135 -12.79 -25.75 0.48
CA PHE A 135 -13.06 -27.18 0.48
C PHE A 135 -14.22 -27.44 -0.46
N ILE A 136 -13.91 -27.82 -1.70
CA ILE A 136 -14.86 -28.48 -2.60
C ILE A 136 -15.11 -29.86 -2.00
N ILE A 137 -16.14 -29.99 -1.15
CA ILE A 137 -16.76 -31.28 -0.90
C ILE A 137 -17.70 -31.54 -2.09
N CYS A 138 -17.12 -32.06 -3.16
CA CYS A 138 -17.86 -32.82 -4.16
C CYS A 138 -17.81 -34.30 -3.76
N TYR A 139 -18.85 -34.75 -3.08
CA TYR A 139 -19.32 -36.15 -3.03
C TYR A 139 -20.84 -36.01 -2.83
N PHE A 140 -21.65 -35.85 -3.89
CA PHE A 140 -22.29 -36.93 -4.68
C PHE A 140 -22.72 -38.14 -3.84
N PHE A 141 -24.05 -38.26 -3.66
CA PHE A 141 -24.87 -39.42 -3.29
C PHE A 141 -24.57 -40.16 -1.98
#